data_AF-A0A829S2R1-F1
#
_entry.id   AF-A0A829S2R1-F1
#
_cell.length_a   1.000
_cell.length_b   1.000
_cell.length_c   1.000
_cell.angle_alpha   90.00
_cell.angle_beta   90.00
_cell.angle_gamma   90.00
#
_symmetry.space_group_name_H-M   'P 1'
#
loop_
_entity.id
_entity.type
_entity.pdbx_description
1 polymer ?
#
loop_
_entity_poly.entity_id
_entity_poly.type
_entity_poly.pdbx_seq_one_letter_code
_entity_poly.pdbx_strand_id
1 'polypeptide(L)'
;MVDVTIHDFLGTNDKLYLDLVAKDKSGRVQGTSENVITYGDIQNLQGKAFGNVFIESETMCGADRTWTVQVKRAVLVVDGKREDLLKAKKVHIDDFQPMKFKVAP
;
A
#
# COMPACT_ATOMS: atom_id res chain seq x y z
N MET A 1 -4.33 2.84 7.79
CA MET A 1 -3.02 3.17 7.20
C MET A 1 -2.42 1.89 6.67
N VAL A 2 -1.79 1.95 5.50
CA VAL A 2 -1.08 0.84 4.86
C VAL A 2 0.36 1.29 4.67
N ASP A 3 1.30 0.51 5.20
CA ASP A 3 2.73 0.79 5.06
C ASP A 3 3.22 0.29 3.71
N VAL A 4 3.97 1.13 3.00
CA VAL A 4 4.54 0.82 1.70
C VAL A 4 6.05 0.78 1.84
N THR A 5 6.64 -0.37 1.53
CA THR A 5 8.10 -0.53 1.42
C THR A 5 8.45 -0.83 -0.03
N ILE A 6 9.36 -0.03 -0.58
CA ILE A 6 9.90 -0.20 -1.92
C ILE A 6 11.35 -0.64 -1.73
N HIS A 7 11.67 -1.83 -2.24
CA HIS A 7 12.99 -2.45 -2.12
C HIS A 7 13.99 -1.90 -3.14
N ASP A 8 13.90 -0.60 -3.39
CA ASP A 8 14.79 0.19 -4.23
C ASP A 8 14.63 1.67 -3.84
N PHE A 9 15.50 2.53 -4.35
CA PHE A 9 15.32 3.97 -4.24
C PHE A 9 14.30 4.46 -5.28
N LEU A 10 13.43 5.38 -4.87
CA LEU A 10 12.72 6.23 -5.83
C LEU A 10 13.59 7.45 -6.10
N GLY A 11 13.87 7.73 -7.37
CA GLY A 11 14.49 8.98 -7.80
C GLY A 11 13.52 10.15 -7.76
N THR A 12 14.04 11.39 -7.84
CA THR A 12 13.26 12.63 -7.73
C THR A 12 12.13 12.75 -8.77
N ASN A 13 12.31 12.14 -9.95
CA ASN A 13 11.34 12.20 -11.05
C ASN A 13 10.47 10.94 -11.17
N ASP A 14 10.76 9.92 -10.35
CA ASP A 14 10.07 8.64 -10.42
C ASP A 14 8.68 8.75 -9.80
N LYS A 15 7.75 7.95 -10.31
CA LYS A 15 6.37 7.92 -9.83
C LYS A 15 5.93 6.48 -9.67
N LEU A 16 5.43 6.13 -8.49
CA LEU A 16 4.74 4.87 -8.25
C LEU A 16 3.24 5.13 -8.14
N TYR A 17 2.50 4.65 -9.14
CA TYR A 17 1.04 4.65 -9.12
C TYR A 17 0.56 3.42 -8.36
N LEU A 18 -0.08 3.63 -7.20
CA LEU A 18 -0.55 2.57 -6.33
C LEU A 18 -2.05 2.73 -6.06
N ASP A 19 -2.84 1.77 -6.52
CA ASP A 19 -4.27 1.71 -6.23
C ASP A 19 -4.55 0.52 -5.31
N LEU A 20 -5.22 0.80 -4.21
CA LEU A 20 -5.59 -0.16 -3.18
C LEU A 20 -7.10 -0.29 -3.10
N VAL A 21 -7.56 -1.50 -2.78
CA VAL A 21 -8.97 -1.80 -2.53
C VAL A 21 -9.06 -2.60 -1.24
N ALA A 22 -9.86 -2.12 -0.29
CA ALA A 22 -10.21 -2.85 0.91
C ALA A 22 -11.51 -3.63 0.67
N LYS A 23 -11.52 -4.92 0.99
CA LYS A 23 -12.71 -5.78 0.87
C LYS A 23 -13.02 -6.47 2.19
N ASP A 24 -14.31 -6.61 2.51
CA ASP A 24 -14.75 -7.45 3.62
C ASP A 24 -14.62 -8.96 3.30
N LYS A 25 -14.92 -9.80 4.29
CA LYS A 25 -14.87 -11.28 4.15
C LYS A 25 -15.79 -11.84 3.06
N SER A 26 -16.85 -11.11 2.69
CA SER A 26 -17.75 -11.48 1.60
C SER A 26 -17.27 -11.01 0.23
N GLY A 27 -16.12 -10.32 0.18
CA GLY A 27 -15.54 -9.78 -1.04
C GLY A 27 -16.13 -8.44 -1.48
N ARG A 28 -17.04 -7.85 -0.71
CA ARG A 28 -17.62 -6.54 -1.01
C ARG A 28 -16.59 -5.44 -0.72
N VAL A 29 -16.45 -4.51 -1.65
CA VAL A 29 -15.55 -3.36 -1.50
C VAL A 29 -16.03 -2.46 -0.38
N GLN A 30 -15.15 -2.21 0.58
CA GLN A 30 -15.38 -1.31 1.70
C GLN A 30 -14.69 0.04 1.52
N GLY A 31 -13.63 0.09 0.73
CA GLY A 31 -12.94 1.34 0.41
C GLY A 31 -11.93 1.16 -0.70
N THR A 32 -11.54 2.29 -1.29
CA THR A 32 -10.56 2.36 -2.36
C THR A 32 -9.62 3.52 -2.11
N SER A 33 -8.40 3.40 -2.59
CA SER A 33 -7.42 4.49 -2.54
C SER A 33 -6.62 4.50 -3.82
N GLU A 34 -6.47 5.67 -4.43
CA GLU A 34 -5.69 5.88 -5.64
C GLU A 34 -4.59 6.89 -5.31
N ASN A 35 -3.33 6.47 -5.42
CA ASN A 35 -2.19 7.28 -5.00
C ASN A 35 -1.13 7.33 -6.08
N VAL A 36 -0.43 8.47 -6.09
CA VAL A 36 0.83 8.65 -6.81
C VAL A 36 1.89 8.93 -5.77
N ILE A 37 2.73 7.94 -5.49
CA ILE A 37 3.83 8.05 -4.55
C ILE A 37 5.03 8.60 -5.32
N THR A 38 5.54 9.75 -4.88
CA THR A 38 6.72 10.43 -5.44
C THR A 38 7.83 10.49 -4.40
N TYR A 39 9.01 10.98 -4.82
CA TYR A 39 10.16 11.16 -3.92
C TYR A 39 9.84 11.93 -2.63
N GLY A 40 8.96 12.94 -2.70
CA GLY A 40 8.59 13.75 -1.54
C GLY A 40 7.70 13.03 -0.52
N ASP A 41 7.06 11.94 -0.92
CA ASP A 41 6.09 11.19 -0.11
C ASP A 41 6.73 10.03 0.66
N ILE A 42 8.04 9.80 0.46
CA ILE A 42 8.78 8.66 0.99
C ILE A 42 10.05 9.08 1.72
N GLN A 43 10.52 8.19 2.57
CA GLN A 43 11.85 8.27 3.19
C GLN A 43 12.77 7.24 2.55
N ASN A 44 13.81 7.72 1.88
CA ASN A 44 14.88 6.87 1.34
C ASN A 44 15.92 6.57 2.44
N LEU A 45 15.98 5.32 2.89
CA LEU A 45 16.87 4.85 3.96
C LEU A 45 17.44 3.47 3.60
N GLN A 46 18.77 3.33 3.66
CA GLN A 46 19.48 2.05 3.50
C GLN A 46 19.10 1.23 2.25
N GLY A 47 18.95 1.87 1.08
CA GLY A 47 18.61 1.15 -0.15
C GLY A 47 17.12 0.87 -0.35
N LYS A 48 16.26 1.44 0.50
CA LYS A 48 14.81 1.26 0.46
C LYS A 48 14.10 2.59 0.59
N ALA A 49 12.90 2.64 0.05
CA ALA A 49 11.96 3.74 0.22
C ALA A 49 10.77 3.29 1.08
N PHE A 50 10.42 4.10 2.08
CA PHE A 50 9.30 3.86 2.97
C PHE A 50 8.27 4.98 2.86
N GLY A 51 6.99 4.64 2.78
CA GLY A 51 5.90 5.59 2.78
C GLY A 51 4.63 5.00 3.38
N ASN A 52 3.62 5.83 3.54
CA ASN A 52 2.33 5.41 4.05
C ASN A 52 1.22 5.84 3.10
N VAL A 53 0.21 4.98 2.95
CA VAL A 53 -0.98 5.26 2.16
C VAL A 53 -2.22 5.08 3.04
N PHE A 54 -3.21 5.94 2.83
CA PHE A 54 -4.47 5.89 3.56
C PHE A 54 -5.58 5.35 2.66
N ILE A 55 -6.41 4.46 3.20
CA ILE A 55 -7.69 4.07 2.61
C ILE A 55 -8.75 4.63 3.54
N GLU A 56 -9.53 5.58 3.04
CA GLU A 56 -10.56 6.27 3.80
C GLU A 56 -11.94 5.90 3.25
N SER A 57 -12.86 5.55 4.14
CA SER A 57 -14.26 5.27 3.81
C SER A 57 -15.09 5.24 5.09
N GLU A 58 -16.28 5.85 5.05
CA GLU A 58 -17.22 5.83 6.18
C GLU A 58 -17.63 4.41 6.56
N THR A 59 -17.78 3.51 5.58
CA THR A 59 -18.14 2.11 5.83
C THR A 59 -17.01 1.33 6.48
N MET A 60 -15.75 1.75 6.30
CA MET A 60 -14.59 1.17 6.99
C MET A 60 -14.45 1.62 8.44
N CYS A 61 -14.95 2.82 8.79
CA CYS A 61 -15.00 3.29 10.17
C CYS A 61 -16.05 2.55 11.01
N GLY A 62 -17.17 2.15 10.40
CA GLY A 62 -18.26 1.43 11.08
C GLY A 62 -18.09 -0.09 11.13
N ALA A 63 -17.25 -0.67 10.28
CA ALA A 63 -17.00 -2.10 10.26
C ALA A 63 -16.01 -2.51 11.36
N ASP A 64 -16.26 -3.65 12.02
CA ASP A 64 -15.19 -4.41 12.67
C ASP A 64 -14.04 -4.51 11.67
N ARG A 65 -12.79 -4.29 12.12
CA ARG A 65 -11.56 -4.15 11.30
C ARG A 65 -11.17 -5.41 10.49
N THR A 66 -12.13 -6.13 9.93
CA THR A 66 -12.00 -7.40 9.23
C THR A 66 -12.04 -7.20 7.72
N TRP A 67 -11.31 -6.19 7.23
CA TRP A 67 -11.10 -5.97 5.81
C TRP A 67 -9.69 -6.40 5.41
N THR A 68 -9.56 -6.94 4.21
CA THR A 68 -8.27 -7.28 3.59
C THR A 68 -7.94 -6.25 2.53
N VAL A 69 -6.67 -5.90 2.40
CA VAL A 69 -6.19 -4.94 1.39
C VAL A 69 -5.70 -5.70 0.16
N GLN A 70 -6.15 -5.27 -1.02
CA GLN A 70 -5.71 -5.79 -2.30
C GLN A 70 -5.11 -4.66 -3.13
N VAL A 71 -4.03 -4.97 -3.86
CA VAL A 71 -3.44 -4.04 -4.82
C VAL A 71 -4.12 -4.22 -6.17
N LYS A 72 -4.85 -3.19 -6.62
CA LYS A 72 -5.51 -3.16 -7.93
C LYS A 72 -4.57 -2.69 -9.03
N ARG A 73 -3.67 -1.75 -8.72
CA ARG A 73 -2.66 -1.22 -9.64
C ARG A 73 -1.37 -0.95 -8.87
N ALA A 74 -0.25 -1.37 -9.44
CA ALA A 74 1.08 -0.95 -9.02
C ALA A 74 1.93 -0.73 -10.27
N VAL A 75 2.11 0.52 -10.68
CA VAL A 75 2.86 0.88 -11.88
C VAL A 75 3.98 1.84 -11.51
N LEU A 76 5.21 1.43 -11.75
CA LEU A 76 6.38 2.28 -11.56
C LEU A 76 6.71 2.99 -12.87
N VAL A 77 7.01 4.29 -12.79
CA VAL A 77 7.49 5.08 -13.92
C VAL A 77 8.85 5.67 -13.57
N VAL A 78 9.88 5.21 -14.28
CA VAL A 78 11.28 5.66 -14.14
C VAL A 78 11.74 6.17 -15.50
N ASP A 79 12.25 7.40 -15.56
CA ASP A 79 12.71 8.04 -16.80
C ASP A 79 11.71 7.94 -17.97
N GLY A 80 10.41 8.04 -17.66
CA GLY A 80 9.31 7.92 -18.64
C GLY A 80 8.98 6.50 -19.10
N LYS A 81 9.74 5.49 -18.67
CA LYS A 81 9.44 4.07 -18.91
C LYS A 81 8.49 3.55 -17.84
N ARG A 82 7.45 2.83 -18.26
CA ARG A 82 6.42 2.30 -17.36
C ARG A 82 6.62 0.80 -17.15
N GLU A 83 6.65 0.37 -15.90
CA GLU A 83 6.68 -1.03 -15.51
C GLU A 83 5.44 -1.37 -14.65
N ASP A 84 4.72 -2.42 -15.03
CA ASP A 84 3.60 -2.96 -14.25
C ASP A 84 4.14 -4.01 -13.25
N LEU A 85 4.20 -3.62 -11.98
CA LEU A 85 4.81 -4.43 -10.92
C LEU A 85 3.96 -5.65 -10.56
N LEU A 86 2.65 -5.59 -10.78
CA LEU A 86 1.75 -6.74 -10.55
C LEU A 86 2.03 -7.82 -11.60
N LYS A 87 2.12 -7.43 -12.88
CA LYS A 87 2.46 -8.37 -13.97
C LYS A 87 3.87 -8.94 -13.82
N ALA A 88 4.81 -8.13 -13.34
CA ALA A 88 6.17 -8.55 -13.05
C ALA A 88 6.30 -9.39 -11.77
N LYS A 89 5.21 -9.58 -11.00
CA LYS A 89 5.20 -10.29 -9.70
C LYS A 89 6.19 -9.70 -8.69
N LYS A 90 6.39 -8.37 -8.74
CA LYS A 90 7.28 -7.60 -7.85
C LYS A 90 6.55 -6.95 -6.67
N VAL A 91 5.27 -7.25 -6.49
CA VAL A 91 4.46 -6.75 -5.38
C VAL A 91 4.23 -7.88 -4.38
N HIS A 92 4.52 -7.59 -3.12
CA HIS A 92 4.19 -8.45 -1.99
C HIS A 92 3.24 -7.70 -1.05
N ILE A 93 2.20 -8.38 -0.58
CA ILE A 93 1.24 -7.84 0.40
C ILE A 93 1.41 -8.68 1.66
N ASP A 94 1.74 -8.00 2.76
CA ASP A 94 1.73 -8.58 4.10
C ASP A 94 0.50 -8.06 4.85
N ASP A 95 -0.51 -8.91 5.01
CA ASP A 95 -1.74 -8.64 5.79
C ASP A 95 -1.69 -9.44 7.11
N PHE A 96 -0.54 -9.38 7.78
CA PHE A 96 -0.39 -10.00 9.08
C PHE A 96 -1.26 -9.29 10.12
N GLN A 97 -2.16 -10.06 10.73
CA GLN A 97 -3.01 -9.62 11.84
C GLN A 97 -2.36 -10.08 13.16
N PRO A 98 -1.59 -9.21 13.87
CA PRO A 98 -0.87 -9.61 15.06
C PRO A 98 -1.83 -10.05 16.17
N MET A 99 -1.46 -11.10 16.90
CA MET A 99 -2.15 -11.44 18.15
C MET A 99 -2.01 -10.28 19.14
N LYS A 100 -3.14 -9.83 19.68
CA LYS A 100 -3.14 -8.84 20.77
C LYS A 100 -2.52 -9.47 22.00
N PHE A 101 -1.38 -8.95 22.45
CA PHE A 101 -0.83 -9.31 23.75
C PHE A 101 -1.40 -8.40 24.84
N LYS A 102 -1.54 -8.95 26.06
CA LYS A 102 -1.91 -8.19 27.25
C LYS A 102 -0.68 -8.10 28.15
N VAL A 103 -0.35 -6.92 28.63
CA VAL A 103 0.63 -6.74 29.71
C VAL A 103 -0.17 -6.76 31.01
N ALA A 104 0.11 -7.74 31.88
CA ALA A 104 -0.44 -7.76 33.24
C ALA A 104 0.36 -6.79 34.12
N PRO A 105 -0.30 -6.07 35.07
CA PRO A 105 0.37 -5.17 36.00
C PRO A 105 1.34 -5.89 36.95
#